data_AF-A0AB34JLB2-F1
#
_entry.id   AF-A0AB34JLB2-F1
#
_cell.length_a   1.000
_cell.length_b   1.000
_cell.length_c   1.000
_cell.angle_alpha   90.00
_cell.angle_beta   90.00
_cell.angle_gamma   90.00
#
_symmetry.space_group_name_H-M   'P 1'
#
loop_
_entity.id
_entity.type
_entity.pdbx_description
1 polymer ?
#
loop_
_entity_poly.entity_id
_entity_poly.type
_entity_poly.pdbx_seq_one_letter_code
_entity_poly.pdbx_strand_id
1 'polypeptide(L)'
;MSVGGFSRRFQMVYRYRTTGVHRSTGGSMQALAEYGVHADREGMHVLSPEQLQQSVAMQEECKEFLAKTRQFDTIVADFISVMESKSRVIESEKLKAIGLGNRVEHEKEVRKRKQVEMQAMINEKKAEIERLNTQLDSLSRVEADQKALIEKLKNNEA
;
A
#
# COMPACT_ATOMS: atom_id res chain seq x y z
N MET A 1 15.87 -41.40 -91.96
CA MET A 1 15.49 -42.82 -91.79
C MET A 1 15.06 -42.97 -90.34
N SER A 2 13.76 -42.97 -89.99
CA SER A 2 12.85 -44.15 -89.99
C SER A 2 13.58 -45.40 -89.49
N VAL A 3 13.19 -46.14 -88.46
CA VAL A 3 11.90 -46.37 -87.79
C VAL A 3 12.19 -47.06 -86.45
N GLY A 4 11.23 -47.00 -85.51
CA GLY A 4 10.90 -48.19 -84.70
C GLY A 4 11.19 -48.10 -83.21
N GLY A 5 10.13 -48.25 -82.40
CA GLY A 5 10.27 -48.50 -80.97
C GLY A 5 9.03 -48.19 -80.12
N PHE A 6 7.88 -48.74 -80.49
CA PHE A 6 6.67 -48.74 -79.65
C PHE A 6 6.92 -49.60 -78.39
N SER A 7 6.71 -49.07 -77.17
CA SER A 7 6.27 -49.90 -76.05
C SER A 7 5.51 -49.07 -75.00
N ARG A 8 4.22 -49.42 -74.86
CA ARG A 8 3.22 -48.82 -73.97
C ARG A 8 3.21 -49.58 -72.64
N ARG A 9 3.11 -48.90 -71.49
CA ARG A 9 2.54 -49.35 -70.18
C ARG A 9 3.07 -48.37 -69.10
N PHE A 10 2.35 -47.71 -68.19
CA PHE A 10 0.99 -47.69 -67.69
C PHE A 10 0.74 -46.26 -67.18
N GLN A 11 -0.29 -45.57 -67.65
CA GLN A 11 -0.87 -44.43 -66.92
C GLN A 11 -2.11 -44.95 -66.20
N MET A 12 -2.07 -44.99 -64.87
CA MET A 12 -3.22 -45.35 -64.04
C MET A 12 -3.97 -44.06 -63.67
N VAL A 13 -4.86 -43.62 -64.57
CA VAL A 13 -5.75 -42.49 -64.32
C VAL A 13 -7.07 -43.04 -63.77
N TYR A 14 -7.31 -42.83 -62.47
CA TYR A 14 -8.61 -43.08 -61.86
C TYR A 14 -9.63 -42.06 -62.39
N ARG A 15 -10.38 -42.43 -63.43
CA ARG A 15 -11.58 -41.72 -63.87
C ARG A 15 -12.77 -42.21 -63.06
N TYR A 16 -13.26 -41.41 -62.12
CA TYR A 16 -14.61 -41.59 -61.59
C TYR A 16 -15.62 -41.06 -62.61
N ARG A 17 -16.50 -41.96 -63.06
CA ARG A 17 -17.61 -41.72 -63.98
C ARG A 17 -18.78 -41.13 -63.20
N THR A 18 -19.03 -39.83 -63.31
CA THR A 18 -20.26 -39.21 -62.78
C THR A 18 -21.35 -39.28 -63.84
N THR A 19 -22.17 -40.33 -63.80
CA THR A 19 -23.47 -40.35 -64.49
C THR A 19 -24.48 -39.59 -63.63
N GLY A 20 -25.09 -38.56 -64.22
CA GLY A 20 -26.09 -37.74 -63.57
C GLY A 20 -27.29 -38.54 -63.09
N VAL A 21 -27.67 -38.29 -61.84
CA VAL A 21 -29.01 -38.54 -61.30
C VAL A 21 -29.44 -37.26 -60.60
N HIS A 22 -30.30 -36.51 -61.26
CA HIS A 22 -31.07 -35.45 -60.62
C HIS A 22 -32.17 -36.12 -59.78
N ARG A 23 -32.35 -35.61 -58.56
CA ARG A 23 -33.41 -35.89 -57.56
C ARG A 23 -33.10 -36.98 -56.53
N SER A 24 -32.43 -36.59 -55.44
CA SER A 24 -32.77 -36.90 -54.04
C SER A 24 -31.71 -36.34 -53.07
N THR A 25 -31.33 -35.07 -53.21
CA THR A 25 -30.34 -34.47 -52.28
C THR A 25 -30.91 -34.22 -50.88
N GLY A 26 -32.25 -34.21 -50.72
CA GLY A 26 -32.89 -34.08 -49.40
C GLY A 26 -32.76 -35.32 -48.52
N GLY A 27 -32.82 -36.52 -49.10
CA GLY A 27 -32.78 -37.77 -48.33
C GLY A 27 -31.38 -38.18 -47.86
N SER A 28 -30.34 -37.88 -48.64
CA SER A 28 -28.95 -38.23 -48.28
C SER A 28 -28.39 -37.35 -47.16
N MET A 29 -28.80 -36.07 -47.08
CA MET A 29 -28.39 -35.17 -45.99
C MET A 29 -29.08 -35.52 -44.66
N GLN A 30 -30.34 -35.99 -44.70
CA GLN A 30 -31.02 -36.51 -43.51
C GLN A 30 -30.44 -37.84 -43.04
N ALA A 31 -30.08 -38.75 -43.96
CA ALA A 31 -29.40 -39.99 -43.60
C ALA A 31 -28.03 -39.71 -42.93
N LEU A 32 -27.26 -38.74 -43.42
CA LEU A 32 -26.00 -38.33 -42.80
C LEU A 32 -26.21 -37.71 -41.41
N ALA A 33 -27.28 -36.94 -41.21
CA ALA A 33 -27.66 -36.42 -39.90
C ALA A 33 -28.03 -37.54 -38.91
N GLU A 34 -28.62 -38.65 -39.38
CA GLU A 34 -28.91 -39.85 -38.58
C GLU A 34 -27.63 -40.57 -38.11
N TYR A 35 -26.53 -40.46 -38.88
CA TYR A 35 -25.19 -40.89 -38.49
C TYR A 35 -24.38 -39.81 -37.74
N GLY A 36 -25.01 -38.68 -37.36
CA GLY A 36 -24.39 -37.60 -36.60
C GLY A 36 -23.47 -36.69 -37.42
N VAL A 37 -23.62 -36.67 -38.75
CA VAL A 37 -22.85 -35.81 -39.66
C VAL A 37 -23.78 -34.81 -40.33
N HIS A 38 -23.67 -33.55 -39.92
CA HIS A 38 -24.41 -32.42 -40.45
C HIS A 38 -23.57 -31.72 -41.54
N ALA A 39 -23.99 -31.81 -42.80
CA ALA A 39 -23.33 -31.11 -43.90
C ALA A 39 -23.96 -29.73 -44.14
N ASP A 40 -23.14 -28.68 -44.14
CA ASP A 40 -23.52 -27.30 -44.50
C ASP A 40 -22.62 -26.79 -45.66
N ARG A 41 -22.88 -25.56 -46.14
CA ARG A 41 -22.17 -24.91 -47.25
C ARG A 41 -20.66 -24.74 -46.98
N GLU A 42 -20.25 -24.76 -45.71
CA GLU A 42 -18.85 -24.62 -45.29
C GLU A 42 -18.13 -25.95 -45.02
N GLY A 43 -18.83 -27.09 -45.04
CA GLY A 43 -18.23 -28.40 -44.85
C GLY A 43 -19.13 -29.41 -44.13
N MET A 44 -18.58 -30.59 -43.84
CA MET A 44 -19.25 -31.59 -43.00
C MET A 44 -18.87 -31.37 -41.54
N HIS A 45 -19.85 -31.22 -40.68
CA HIS A 45 -19.71 -30.99 -39.24
C HIS A 45 -20.33 -32.15 -38.46
N VAL A 46 -19.70 -32.53 -37.35
CA VAL A 46 -20.24 -33.56 -36.44
C VAL A 46 -21.31 -32.98 -35.49
N LEU A 47 -21.34 -31.65 -35.34
CA LEU A 47 -22.33 -30.91 -34.57
C LEU A 47 -23.29 -30.20 -35.51
N SER A 48 -24.54 -30.02 -35.08
CA SER A 48 -25.47 -29.19 -35.86
C SER A 48 -24.95 -27.75 -35.92
N PRO A 49 -25.20 -27.00 -37.00
CA PRO A 49 -24.75 -25.61 -37.13
C PRO A 49 -25.20 -24.71 -35.95
N GLU A 50 -26.38 -24.98 -35.40
CA GLU A 50 -26.92 -24.29 -34.22
C GLU A 50 -26.14 -24.63 -32.93
N GLN A 51 -25.81 -25.90 -32.70
CA GLN A 51 -25.00 -26.33 -31.55
C GLN A 51 -23.56 -25.79 -31.65
N LEU A 52 -23.01 -25.71 -32.85
CA LEU A 52 -21.68 -25.13 -33.08
C LEU A 52 -21.69 -23.63 -32.77
N GLN A 53 -22.68 -22.88 -33.23
CA GLN A 53 -22.83 -21.46 -32.90
C GLN A 53 -22.99 -21.23 -31.40
N GLN A 54 -23.82 -22.03 -30.72
CA GLN A 54 -24.00 -21.95 -29.26
C GLN A 54 -22.70 -22.28 -28.51
N SER A 55 -21.94 -23.29 -28.96
CA SER A 55 -20.65 -23.64 -28.36
C SER A 55 -19.62 -22.51 -28.53
N VAL A 56 -19.60 -21.85 -29.68
CA VAL A 56 -18.70 -20.70 -29.92
C VAL A 56 -19.11 -19.49 -29.09
N ALA A 57 -20.41 -19.18 -29.00
CA ALA A 57 -20.92 -18.10 -28.15
C ALA A 57 -20.57 -18.35 -26.67
N MET A 58 -20.79 -19.57 -26.17
CA MET A 58 -20.44 -19.95 -24.80
C MET A 58 -18.92 -19.84 -24.56
N GLN A 59 -18.10 -20.21 -25.55
CA GLN A 59 -16.65 -20.08 -25.47
C GLN A 59 -16.22 -18.60 -25.33
N GLU A 60 -16.82 -17.69 -26.10
CA GLU A 60 -16.54 -16.25 -26.00
C GLU A 60 -17.01 -15.66 -24.67
N GLU A 61 -18.20 -16.01 -24.20
CA GLU A 61 -18.68 -15.58 -22.87
C GLU A 61 -17.76 -16.07 -21.75
N CYS A 62 -17.27 -17.30 -21.84
CA CYS A 62 -16.30 -17.84 -20.89
C CYS A 62 -14.96 -17.08 -20.93
N LYS A 63 -14.49 -16.67 -22.13
CA LYS A 63 -13.27 -15.85 -22.27
C LYS A 63 -13.47 -14.46 -21.65
N GLU A 64 -14.61 -13.82 -21.90
CA GLU A 64 -14.93 -12.52 -21.30
C GLU A 64 -15.05 -12.61 -19.78
N PHE A 65 -15.68 -13.66 -19.27
CA PHE A 65 -15.78 -13.90 -17.83
C PHE A 65 -14.38 -14.04 -17.22
N LEU A 66 -13.52 -14.89 -17.80
CA LEU A 66 -12.13 -15.04 -17.34
C LEU A 66 -11.34 -13.73 -17.40
N ALA A 67 -11.54 -12.91 -18.43
CA ALA A 67 -10.91 -11.60 -18.53
C ALA A 67 -11.36 -10.67 -17.40
N LYS A 68 -12.66 -10.61 -17.10
CA LYS A 68 -13.21 -9.84 -15.98
C LYS A 68 -12.70 -10.34 -14.62
N THR A 69 -12.60 -11.66 -14.43
CA THR A 69 -12.04 -12.24 -13.19
C THR A 69 -10.59 -11.83 -13.01
N ARG A 70 -9.75 -11.88 -14.06
CA ARG A 70 -8.36 -11.43 -13.98
C ARG A 70 -8.21 -9.94 -13.67
N GLN A 71 -9.08 -9.11 -14.25
CA GLN A 71 -9.12 -7.68 -13.93
C GLN A 71 -9.50 -7.46 -12.47
N PHE A 72 -10.49 -8.19 -11.96
CA PHE A 72 -10.88 -8.14 -10.56
C PHE A 72 -9.72 -8.53 -9.63
N ASP A 73 -9.00 -9.62 -9.93
CA ASP A 73 -7.82 -10.03 -9.15
C ASP A 73 -6.75 -8.94 -9.10
N THR A 74 -6.53 -8.25 -10.22
CA THR A 74 -5.59 -7.12 -10.31
C THR A 74 -6.04 -5.95 -9.42
N ILE A 75 -7.32 -5.59 -9.48
CA ILE A 75 -7.89 -4.50 -8.65
C ILE A 75 -7.76 -4.84 -7.16
N VAL A 76 -8.03 -6.09 -6.78
CA VAL A 76 -7.89 -6.54 -5.38
C VAL A 76 -6.44 -6.46 -4.93
N ALA A 77 -5.48 -6.88 -5.76
CA ALA A 77 -4.06 -6.77 -5.46
C ALA A 77 -3.62 -5.31 -5.26
N ASP A 78 -4.05 -4.41 -6.15
CA ASP A 78 -3.77 -2.97 -6.04
C ASP A 78 -4.40 -2.37 -4.77
N PHE A 79 -5.64 -2.75 -4.45
CA PHE A 79 -6.33 -2.30 -3.26
C PHE A 79 -5.62 -2.74 -1.98
N ILE A 80 -5.15 -3.99 -1.91
CA ILE A 80 -4.34 -4.50 -0.79
C ILE A 80 -3.06 -3.66 -0.65
N SER A 81 -2.36 -3.40 -1.76
CA SER A 81 -1.14 -2.59 -1.75
C SER A 81 -1.37 -1.18 -1.20
N VAL A 82 -2.45 -0.52 -1.64
CA VAL A 82 -2.84 0.81 -1.13
C VAL A 82 -3.19 0.74 0.36
N MET A 83 -3.94 -0.28 0.78
CA MET A 83 -4.31 -0.45 2.20
C MET A 83 -3.07 -0.63 3.08
N GLU A 84 -2.11 -1.45 2.67
CA GLU A 84 -0.85 -1.63 3.38
C GLU A 84 -0.06 -0.32 3.49
N SER A 85 0.05 0.42 2.38
CA SER A 85 0.72 1.73 2.36
C SER A 85 0.08 2.71 3.34
N LYS A 86 -1.26 2.80 3.34
CA LYS A 86 -2.00 3.68 4.26
C LYS A 86 -1.88 3.22 5.71
N SER A 87 -1.93 1.93 5.97
CA SER A 87 -1.75 1.35 7.31
C SER A 87 -0.39 1.74 7.91
N ARG A 88 0.69 1.67 7.12
CA ARG A 88 2.04 2.10 7.55
C ARG A 88 2.08 3.58 7.92
N VAL A 89 1.45 4.44 7.12
CA VAL A 89 1.38 5.89 7.40
C VAL A 89 0.62 6.15 8.69
N ILE A 90 -0.53 5.50 8.89
CA ILE A 90 -1.34 5.63 10.10
C ILE A 90 -0.53 5.23 11.34
N GLU A 91 0.16 4.09 11.29
CA GLU A 91 0.94 3.64 12.45
C GLU A 91 2.12 4.57 12.74
N SER A 92 2.79 5.09 11.70
CA SER A 92 3.83 6.12 11.85
C SER A 92 3.30 7.38 12.55
N GLU A 93 2.16 7.91 12.10
CA GLU A 93 1.57 9.11 12.69
C GLU A 93 1.06 8.87 14.11
N LYS A 94 0.51 7.68 14.39
CA LYS A 94 0.12 7.27 15.75
C LYS A 94 1.32 7.25 16.70
N LEU A 95 2.46 6.67 16.28
CA LEU A 95 3.69 6.67 17.08
C LEU A 95 4.21 8.10 17.33
N LYS A 96 4.17 8.97 16.32
CA LYS A 96 4.53 10.39 16.49
C LYS A 96 3.61 11.10 17.49
N ALA A 97 2.30 10.88 17.39
CA ALA A 97 1.32 11.46 18.30
C ALA A 97 1.54 11.01 19.75
N ILE A 98 1.81 9.72 19.98
CA ILE A 98 2.17 9.18 21.29
C ILE A 98 3.45 9.84 21.81
N GLY A 99 4.49 9.93 20.97
CA GLY A 99 5.76 10.57 21.33
C GLY A 99 5.58 12.04 21.73
N LEU A 100 4.76 12.79 21.00
CA LEU A 100 4.41 14.18 21.35
C LEU A 100 3.62 14.26 22.65
N GLY A 101 2.65 13.36 22.86
CA GLY A 101 1.88 13.25 24.10
C GLY A 101 2.78 13.04 25.32
N ASN A 102 3.67 12.04 25.25
CA ASN A 102 4.63 11.76 26.32
C ASN A 102 5.55 12.96 26.60
N ARG A 103 5.98 13.67 25.55
CA ARG A 103 6.82 14.87 25.71
C ARG A 103 6.07 15.97 26.45
N VAL A 104 4.83 16.25 26.08
CA VAL A 104 3.99 17.28 26.72
C VAL A 104 3.70 16.92 28.17
N GLU A 105 3.39 15.66 28.45
CA GLU A 105 3.17 15.17 29.81
C GLU A 105 4.43 15.33 30.67
N HIS A 106 5.58 14.90 30.16
CA HIS A 106 6.86 15.05 30.86
C HIS A 106 7.25 16.52 31.07
N GLU A 107 6.95 17.40 30.11
CA GLU A 107 7.29 18.82 30.19
C GLU A 107 6.55 19.53 31.35
N LYS A 108 5.31 19.14 31.66
CA LYS A 108 4.57 19.67 32.81
C LYS A 108 5.26 19.31 34.12
N GLU A 109 5.65 18.05 34.29
CA GLU A 109 6.38 17.59 35.47
C GLU A 109 7.76 18.25 35.60
N VAL A 110 8.49 18.39 34.49
CA VAL A 110 9.77 19.10 34.46
C VAL A 110 9.61 20.56 34.85
N ARG A 111 8.59 21.26 34.33
CA ARG A 111 8.30 22.65 34.73
C ARG A 111 8.02 22.77 36.22
N LYS A 112 7.18 21.89 36.77
CA LYS A 112 6.85 21.87 38.19
C LYS A 112 8.09 21.64 39.06
N ARG A 113 8.95 20.67 38.70
CA ARG A 113 10.21 20.41 39.41
C ARG A 113 11.13 21.63 39.39
N LYS A 114 11.34 22.23 38.22
CA LYS A 114 12.16 23.45 38.08
C LYS A 114 11.61 24.62 38.90
N GLN A 115 10.29 24.77 38.96
CA GLN A 115 9.68 25.83 39.76
C GLN A 115 9.94 25.63 41.26
N VAL A 116 9.80 24.39 41.76
CA VAL A 116 10.09 24.06 43.16
C VAL A 116 11.58 24.26 43.48
N GLU A 117 12.47 23.79 42.60
CA GLU A 117 13.92 23.97 42.73
C GLU A 117 14.31 25.46 42.77
N MET A 118 13.76 26.26 41.85
CA MET A 118 13.99 27.70 41.82
C MET A 118 13.46 28.41 43.07
N GLN A 119 12.29 27.99 43.57
CA GLN A 119 11.74 28.54 44.80
C GLN A 119 12.60 28.19 46.03
N ALA A 120 13.17 26.98 46.08
CA ALA A 120 14.10 26.59 47.13
C ALA A 120 15.37 27.46 47.11
N MET A 121 15.97 27.67 45.93
CA MET A 121 17.12 28.57 45.79
C MET A 121 16.80 30.01 46.19
N ILE A 122 15.62 30.52 45.82
CA ILE A 122 15.17 31.86 46.24
C ILE A 122 15.09 31.93 47.77
N ASN A 123 14.52 30.92 48.43
CA ASN A 123 14.38 30.91 49.88
C ASN A 123 15.74 30.84 50.58
N GLU A 124 16.67 30.03 50.06
CA GLU A 124 18.05 29.95 50.57
C GLU A 124 18.75 31.32 50.47
N LYS A 125 18.66 31.98 49.30
CA LYS A 125 19.28 33.30 49.11
C LYS A 125 18.65 34.39 49.98
N LYS A 126 17.34 34.34 50.22
CA LYS A 126 16.67 35.25 51.16
C LYS A 126 17.16 35.06 52.59
N ALA A 127 17.26 33.82 53.05
CA ALA A 127 17.78 33.52 54.38
C ALA A 127 19.24 33.99 54.54
N GLU A 128 20.06 33.83 53.49
CA GLU A 128 21.43 34.35 53.47
C GLU A 128 21.47 35.88 53.60
N ILE A 129 20.61 36.61 52.88
CA ILE A 129 20.50 38.07 52.97
C ILE A 129 20.08 38.49 54.39
N GLU A 130 19.07 37.86 55.00
CA GLU A 130 18.62 38.18 56.35
C GLU A 130 19.74 37.99 57.39
N ARG A 131 20.51 36.91 57.25
CA ARG A 131 21.68 36.65 58.09
C ARG A 131 22.74 37.74 57.93
N LEU A 132 23.06 38.12 56.69
CA LEU A 132 24.06 39.15 56.40
C LEU A 132 23.62 40.54 56.89
N ASN A 133 22.35 40.89 56.74
CA ASN A 133 21.80 42.15 57.26
C ASN A 133 21.91 42.20 58.79
N THR A 134 21.55 41.12 59.48
CA THR A 134 21.70 41.03 60.95
C THR A 134 23.16 41.20 61.37
N GLN A 135 24.09 40.60 60.62
CA GLN A 135 25.53 40.75 60.87
C GLN A 135 26.00 42.19 60.63
N LEU A 136 25.55 42.83 59.56
CA LEU A 136 25.85 44.22 59.23
C LEU A 136 25.36 45.17 60.33
N ASP A 137 24.12 44.99 60.80
CA ASP A 137 23.54 45.82 61.86
C ASP A 137 24.32 45.68 63.17
N SER A 138 24.72 44.45 63.53
CA SER A 138 25.54 44.19 64.71
C SER A 138 26.90 44.87 64.61
N LEU A 139 27.58 44.76 63.46
CA LEU A 139 28.88 45.40 63.25
C LEU A 139 28.79 46.92 63.24
N SER A 140 27.73 47.48 62.65
CA SER A 140 27.50 48.92 62.61
C SER A 140 27.29 49.50 64.01
N ARG A 141 26.61 48.77 64.91
CA ARG A 141 26.49 49.16 66.32
C ARG A 141 27.84 49.16 67.03
N VAL A 142 28.63 48.10 66.86
CA VAL A 142 29.98 48.01 67.45
C VAL A 142 30.89 49.11 66.93
N GLU A 143 30.83 49.42 65.64
CA GLU A 143 31.59 50.52 65.04
C GLU A 143 31.18 51.88 65.64
N ALA A 144 29.89 52.11 65.82
CA ALA A 144 29.38 53.34 66.45
C ALA A 144 29.86 53.48 67.90
N ASP A 145 29.80 52.40 68.68
CA ASP A 145 30.29 52.37 70.07
C ASP A 145 31.79 52.64 70.14
N GLN A 146 32.58 52.04 69.24
CA GLN A 146 34.01 52.27 69.13
C GLN A 146 34.33 53.73 68.77
N LYS A 147 33.62 54.32 67.80
CA LYS A 147 33.79 55.76 67.45
C LYS A 147 33.46 56.67 68.63
N ALA A 148 32.36 56.39 69.35
CA ALA A 148 31.99 57.16 70.53
C ALA A 148 33.03 57.05 71.66
N LEU A 149 33.64 55.88 71.83
CA LEU A 149 34.74 55.68 72.79
C LEU A 149 35.99 56.47 72.39
N ILE A 150 36.37 56.44 71.11
CA ILE A 150 37.52 57.20 70.59
C ILE A 150 37.34 58.70 70.84
N GLU A 151 36.16 59.25 70.54
CA GLU A 151 35.86 60.67 70.79
C GLU A 151 35.95 61.04 72.27
N LYS A 152 35.48 60.17 73.18
CA LYS A 152 35.62 60.38 74.63
C LYS A 152 37.08 60.38 75.08
N LEU A 153 37.89 59.45 74.58
CA LEU A 153 39.31 59.38 74.92
C LEU A 153 40.06 60.61 74.40
N LYS A 154 39.79 61.03 73.17
CA LYS A 154 40.39 62.22 72.56
C LYS A 154 40.05 63.51 73.32
N ASN A 155 38.82 63.65 73.80
CA ASN A 155 38.40 64.82 74.58
C ASN A 155 38.92 64.83 76.03
N ASN A 156 39.37 63.69 76.55
CA ASN A 156 39.98 63.60 77.88
C ASN A 156 41.51 63.78 77.86
N GLU A 157 42.15 63.67 76.71
CA GLU A 157 43.60 63.86 76.52
C GLU A 157 43.99 65.29 76.06
N ALA A 158 43.01 66.21 75.95
CA ALA A 158 43.19 67.64 75.67
C ALA A 158 42.86 68.48 76.92
#